data_AF-A0A9P8VJX5-F1
#
_entry.id   AF-A0A9P8VJX5-F1
#
_cell.length_a   1.000
_cell.length_b   1.000
_cell.length_c   1.000
_cell.angle_alpha   90.00
_cell.angle_beta   90.00
_cell.angle_gamma   90.00
#
_symmetry.space_group_name_H-M   'P 1'
#
loop_
_entity.id
_entity.type
_entity.pdbx_description
1 polymer ?
#
loop_
_entity_poly.entity_id
_entity_poly.type
_entity_poly.pdbx_seq_one_letter_code
_entity_poly.pdbx_strand_id
1 'polypeptide(L)'
;MMVAVAACISQLKWLWFLRPRALSDFESFDMASRGPWGSIVVLCRAFRYFRSLVIVAALVTVLSSATGPFLQQIISISPKPDPSATGVATTQRAQMYDEGEDNAQFGGGVRSGPGLRTKAAVYRGIFTDEVPAFQPFCSTGNCTFPLFDSLAMCSKCLNVTDDTRRLGDQGTKLPEKSGHWDLNLTYSLPGDTEVDVRTRYFDDSLQHGPALLSTSSVSTTMSKSTLGISNPMLALAIMQFPGVDRDGYSGNYLKETPVVYECALYFCVQTYNLTVVDGKTRTEVVSTWYNETDPVLDLGDNWHRYLERPTDQPTPEAPEGGDSTFVVVGGTFNTILWYLGKTLNGTALSRTAVVGDDEEEVDDVLEALKRSQDIPALFGNLTTSLSTRIREMSVGAENGEITGDALAMVPHVRIRWQWLSLPALVMALSSVLLVATAMATKRSGLPVWKNSSLAVLFHGLGSDPGADGGDLSGHRSRASEMNREADGRTVMLRRGEGGWKLGSGSL
;
A
#
# COMPACT_ATOMS: atom_id res chain seq x y z
N MET A 1 6.22 37.91 -30.50
CA MET A 1 6.50 38.93 -29.47
C MET A 1 7.93 39.47 -29.55
N MET A 2 8.96 38.62 -29.50
CA MET A 2 10.36 39.07 -29.49
C MET A 2 10.80 39.91 -30.70
N VAL A 3 10.23 39.66 -31.89
CA VAL A 3 10.47 40.50 -33.09
C VAL A 3 10.06 41.95 -32.85
N ALA A 4 8.95 42.19 -32.13
CA ALA A 4 8.49 43.54 -31.82
C ALA A 4 9.41 44.21 -30.79
N VAL A 5 9.84 43.48 -29.76
CA VAL A 5 10.80 43.98 -28.75
C VAL A 5 12.14 44.33 -29.39
N ALA A 6 12.67 43.48 -30.28
CA ALA A 6 13.89 43.75 -31.04
C ALA A 6 13.76 45.04 -31.86
N ALA A 7 12.64 45.22 -32.58
CA ALA A 7 12.36 46.45 -33.33
C ALA A 7 12.26 47.69 -32.42
N CYS A 8 11.71 47.55 -31.21
CA CYS A 8 11.66 48.60 -30.21
C CYS A 8 13.06 49.01 -29.73
N ILE A 9 13.93 48.04 -29.44
CA ILE A 9 15.34 48.30 -29.05
C ILE A 9 16.07 49.03 -30.18
N SER A 10 15.91 48.58 -31.43
CA SER A 10 16.54 49.23 -32.58
C SER A 10 16.01 50.65 -32.83
N GLN A 11 14.73 50.92 -32.55
CA GLN A 11 14.19 52.28 -32.64
C GLN A 11 14.65 53.18 -31.47
N LEU A 12 14.76 52.62 -30.26
CA LEU A 12 15.26 53.34 -29.08
C LEU A 12 16.71 53.80 -29.24
N LYS A 13 17.52 53.07 -30.02
CA LYS A 13 18.87 53.50 -30.44
C LYS A 13 18.87 54.91 -31.03
N TRP A 14 17.97 55.20 -31.95
CA TRP A 14 17.90 56.52 -32.60
C TRP A 14 17.40 57.62 -31.65
N LEU A 15 16.47 57.28 -30.76
CA LEU A 15 16.02 58.17 -29.68
C LEU A 15 17.13 58.49 -28.66
N TRP A 16 18.06 57.54 -28.45
CA TRP A 16 19.20 57.71 -27.53
C TRP A 16 20.18 58.78 -28.01
N PHE A 17 20.49 58.76 -29.31
CA PHE A 17 21.41 59.71 -29.93
C PHE A 17 20.81 61.10 -30.19
N LEU A 18 19.56 61.38 -29.80
CA LEU A 18 19.05 62.76 -29.74
C LEU A 18 19.82 63.65 -28.74
N ARG A 19 20.71 63.08 -27.94
CA ARG A 19 21.66 63.77 -27.07
C ARG A 19 23.08 63.29 -27.38
N PRO A 20 24.12 64.09 -27.07
CA PRO A 20 25.51 63.66 -27.24
C PRO A 20 25.80 62.43 -26.37
N ARG A 21 26.19 61.32 -27.01
CA ARG A 21 26.47 60.01 -26.40
C ARG A 21 27.67 59.32 -27.08
N ALA A 22 28.29 58.35 -26.41
CA ALA A 22 29.40 57.60 -26.99
C ALA A 22 28.93 56.76 -28.18
N LEU A 23 29.74 56.68 -29.24
CA LEU A 23 29.40 55.91 -30.44
C LEU A 23 29.33 54.39 -30.15
N SER A 24 30.06 53.90 -29.16
CA SER A 24 30.03 52.50 -28.72
C SER A 24 28.67 52.05 -28.17
N ASP A 25 27.80 52.99 -27.77
CA ASP A 25 26.41 52.68 -27.43
C ASP A 25 25.66 52.12 -28.65
N PHE A 26 26.03 52.54 -29.87
CA PHE A 26 25.35 52.11 -31.10
C PHE A 26 25.47 50.60 -31.34
N GLU A 27 26.66 50.04 -31.12
CA GLU A 27 26.90 48.59 -31.19
C GLU A 27 26.21 47.87 -30.03
N SER A 28 26.23 48.45 -28.83
CA SER A 28 25.56 47.88 -27.65
C SER A 28 24.04 47.69 -27.88
N PHE A 29 23.37 48.68 -28.48
CA PHE A 29 21.96 48.57 -28.88
C PHE A 29 21.70 47.52 -29.95
N ASP A 30 22.57 47.43 -30.96
CA ASP A 30 22.44 46.44 -32.02
C ASP A 30 22.61 45.02 -31.47
N MET A 31 23.61 44.80 -30.62
CA MET A 31 23.83 43.54 -29.92
C MET A 31 22.63 43.14 -29.05
N ALA A 32 22.04 44.09 -28.30
CA ALA A 32 20.87 43.83 -27.46
C ALA A 32 19.62 43.44 -28.27
N SER A 33 19.44 44.00 -29.47
CA SER A 33 18.30 43.66 -30.32
C SER A 33 18.34 42.24 -30.90
N ARG A 34 19.54 41.61 -30.91
CA ARG A 34 19.77 40.28 -31.49
C ARG A 34 19.55 39.12 -30.53
N GLY A 35 19.45 39.37 -29.22
CA GLY A 35 19.20 38.31 -28.27
C GLY A 35 19.47 38.66 -26.80
N PRO A 36 19.28 37.66 -25.91
CA PRO A 36 19.39 37.86 -24.47
C PRO A 36 20.80 38.22 -24.03
N TRP A 37 21.85 37.70 -24.67
CA TRP A 37 23.24 38.01 -24.30
C TRP A 37 23.58 39.49 -24.45
N GLY A 38 23.25 40.10 -25.59
CA GLY A 38 23.44 41.54 -25.78
C GLY A 38 22.58 42.38 -24.83
N SER A 39 21.39 41.89 -24.49
CA SER A 39 20.51 42.53 -23.50
C SER A 39 21.10 42.48 -22.09
N ILE A 40 21.76 41.38 -21.70
CA ILE A 40 22.51 41.28 -20.43
C ILE A 40 23.66 42.29 -20.42
N VAL A 41 24.44 42.36 -21.50
CA VAL A 41 25.55 43.33 -21.62
C VAL A 41 25.03 44.77 -21.46
N VAL A 42 23.90 45.11 -22.10
CA VAL A 42 23.26 46.42 -21.93
C VAL A 42 22.77 46.63 -20.51
N LEU A 43 22.15 45.64 -19.84
CA LEU A 43 21.72 45.79 -18.44
C LEU A 43 22.91 46.04 -17.49
N CYS A 44 24.02 45.34 -17.68
CA CYS A 44 25.25 45.54 -16.89
C CYS A 44 25.86 46.93 -17.12
N ARG A 45 25.83 47.45 -18.35
CA ARG A 45 26.27 48.82 -18.67
C ARG A 45 25.24 49.89 -18.26
N ALA A 46 23.96 49.53 -18.24
CA ALA A 46 22.83 50.45 -18.08
C ALA A 46 22.60 50.95 -16.66
N PHE A 47 23.08 50.21 -15.65
CA PHE A 47 22.89 50.52 -14.22
C PHE A 47 23.42 51.92 -13.80
N ARG A 48 24.16 52.62 -14.68
CA ARG A 48 24.77 53.93 -14.41
C ARG A 48 24.37 55.06 -15.36
N TYR A 49 23.75 54.78 -16.52
CA TYR A 49 23.63 55.79 -17.60
C TYR A 49 22.34 55.76 -18.46
N PHE A 50 21.68 54.62 -18.67
CA PHE A 50 20.62 54.48 -19.70
C PHE A 50 19.22 54.89 -19.24
N ARG A 51 18.37 55.31 -20.20
CA ARG A 51 16.94 55.62 -19.96
C ARG A 51 16.12 54.36 -19.68
N SER A 52 15.08 54.51 -18.85
CA SER A 52 14.18 53.44 -18.37
C SER A 52 13.64 52.49 -19.48
N LEU A 53 13.27 52.99 -20.67
CA LEU A 53 12.66 52.15 -21.71
C LEU A 53 13.59 51.08 -22.30
N VAL A 54 14.90 51.36 -22.36
CA VAL A 54 15.89 50.41 -22.90
C VAL A 54 16.15 49.28 -21.90
N ILE A 55 16.18 49.62 -20.61
CA ILE A 55 16.29 48.68 -19.50
C ILE A 55 15.10 47.72 -19.51
N VAL A 56 13.88 48.24 -19.67
CA VAL A 56 12.66 47.42 -19.78
C VAL A 56 12.73 46.48 -20.99
N ALA A 57 13.16 46.97 -22.16
CA ALA A 57 13.28 46.15 -23.36
C ALA A 57 14.32 45.02 -23.24
N ALA A 58 15.48 45.34 -22.65
CA ALA A 58 16.52 44.35 -22.37
C ALA A 58 16.05 43.32 -21.34
N LEU A 59 15.36 43.75 -20.27
CA LEU A 59 14.80 42.86 -19.25
C LEU A 59 13.72 41.93 -19.82
N VAL A 60 12.81 42.43 -20.67
CA VAL A 60 11.82 41.59 -21.37
C VAL A 60 12.50 40.56 -22.27
N THR A 61 13.59 40.93 -22.94
CA THR A 61 14.36 40.02 -23.82
C THR A 61 15.01 38.89 -23.04
N VAL A 62 15.54 39.19 -21.85
CA VAL A 62 16.11 38.19 -20.93
C VAL A 62 15.02 37.33 -20.29
N LEU A 63 13.94 37.92 -19.77
CA LEU A 63 12.83 37.17 -19.18
C LEU A 63 12.13 36.26 -20.19
N SER A 64 12.09 36.65 -21.46
CA SER A 64 11.49 35.83 -22.52
C SER A 64 12.22 34.50 -22.73
N SER A 65 13.53 34.40 -22.45
CA SER A 65 14.23 33.11 -22.60
C SER A 65 13.80 32.09 -21.55
N ALA A 66 13.31 32.53 -20.39
CA ALA A 66 12.78 31.68 -19.33
C ALA A 66 11.32 31.22 -19.58
N THR A 67 10.66 31.71 -20.63
CA THR A 67 9.26 31.30 -20.93
C THR A 67 9.15 29.82 -21.27
N GLY A 68 10.13 29.24 -21.96
CA GLY A 68 10.14 27.81 -22.31
C GLY A 68 10.06 26.88 -21.08
N PRO A 69 11.00 26.99 -20.11
CA PRO A 69 10.93 26.24 -18.86
C PRO A 69 9.64 26.46 -18.06
N PHE A 70 9.10 27.69 -18.04
CA PHE A 70 7.84 27.97 -17.33
C PHE A 70 6.64 27.29 -17.99
N LEU A 71 6.57 27.26 -19.33
CA LEU A 71 5.50 26.58 -20.05
C LEU A 71 5.51 25.06 -19.77
N GLN A 72 6.69 24.45 -19.67
CA GLN A 72 6.83 23.02 -19.34
C GLN A 72 6.28 22.68 -17.95
N GLN A 73 6.30 23.63 -17.00
CA GLN A 73 5.80 23.42 -15.64
C GLN A 73 4.27 23.62 -15.48
N ILE A 74 3.57 24.03 -16.53
CA ILE A 74 2.11 24.27 -16.49
C ILE A 74 1.34 22.95 -16.31
N ILE A 75 1.78 21.89 -16.98
CA ILE A 75 1.07 20.61 -17.02
C ILE A 75 1.76 19.65 -16.04
N SER A 76 1.04 19.26 -15.00
CA SER A 76 1.46 18.22 -14.07
C SER A 76 0.53 17.03 -14.24
N ILE A 77 1.06 15.89 -14.70
CA ILE A 77 0.30 14.65 -14.78
C ILE A 77 0.58 13.86 -13.49
N SER A 78 -0.46 13.60 -12.71
CA SER A 78 -0.38 12.75 -11.53
C SER A 78 -1.32 11.57 -11.77
N PRO A 79 -0.80 10.35 -11.93
CA PRO A 79 -1.64 9.16 -11.92
C PRO A 79 -2.43 9.09 -10.61
N LYS A 80 -3.71 8.77 -10.70
CA LYS A 80 -4.55 8.47 -9.53
C LYS A 80 -5.28 7.15 -9.75
N PRO A 81 -5.52 6.36 -8.70
CA PRO A 81 -6.40 5.22 -8.78
C PRO A 81 -7.82 5.71 -9.03
N ASP A 82 -8.47 5.13 -10.04
CA ASP A 82 -9.85 5.43 -10.42
C ASP A 82 -10.53 4.10 -10.81
N PRO A 83 -11.82 3.88 -10.50
CA PRO A 83 -12.53 2.67 -10.90
C PRO A 83 -12.45 2.46 -12.42
N SER A 84 -11.99 1.29 -12.81
CA SER A 84 -11.85 0.89 -14.21
C SER A 84 -13.21 0.51 -14.78
N ALA A 85 -13.59 1.10 -15.91
CA ALA A 85 -14.83 0.75 -16.61
C ALA A 85 -14.87 -0.69 -17.14
N THR A 86 -13.71 -1.34 -17.30
CA THR A 86 -13.60 -2.72 -17.81
C THR A 86 -12.96 -3.68 -16.82
N GLY A 87 -12.50 -3.18 -15.67
CA GLY A 87 -11.88 -3.99 -14.65
C GLY A 87 -12.93 -4.80 -13.90
N VAL A 88 -12.60 -6.03 -13.55
CA VAL A 88 -13.47 -6.92 -12.79
C VAL A 88 -12.76 -7.24 -11.48
N ALA A 89 -13.45 -7.00 -10.37
CA ALA A 89 -13.03 -7.36 -9.03
C ALA A 89 -14.15 -8.14 -8.34
N THR A 90 -13.92 -9.42 -8.07
CA THR A 90 -14.90 -10.26 -7.37
C THR A 90 -14.23 -11.09 -6.27
N THR A 91 -14.96 -11.29 -5.18
CA THR A 91 -14.53 -12.11 -4.04
C THR A 91 -15.70 -12.94 -3.56
N GLN A 92 -15.40 -14.00 -2.79
CA GLN A 92 -16.40 -14.95 -2.31
C GLN A 92 -16.70 -14.72 -0.83
N ARG A 93 -17.99 -14.79 -0.48
CA ARG A 93 -18.52 -14.84 0.88
C ARG A 93 -19.38 -16.08 1.04
N ALA A 94 -19.37 -16.67 2.23
CA ALA A 94 -20.23 -17.80 2.54
C ALA A 94 -21.41 -17.33 3.38
N GLN A 95 -22.63 -17.55 2.89
CA GLN A 95 -23.86 -17.39 3.68
C GLN A 95 -24.35 -18.74 4.22
N MET A 96 -24.11 -19.80 3.47
CA MET A 96 -24.46 -21.17 3.82
C MET A 96 -23.24 -22.07 3.68
N TYR A 97 -23.14 -23.09 4.54
CA TYR A 97 -22.14 -24.15 4.42
C TYR A 97 -22.79 -25.53 4.39
N ASP A 98 -22.60 -26.21 3.26
CA ASP A 98 -23.17 -27.53 2.98
C ASP A 98 -22.23 -28.38 2.12
N GLU A 99 -21.64 -29.43 2.70
CA GLU A 99 -20.83 -30.42 1.99
C GLU A 99 -21.69 -31.46 1.23
N GLY A 100 -23.02 -31.38 1.29
CA GLY A 100 -23.93 -32.35 0.69
C GLY A 100 -24.03 -33.66 1.48
N GLU A 101 -23.63 -33.63 2.75
CA GLU A 101 -23.70 -34.77 3.67
C GLU A 101 -25.08 -34.82 4.34
N ASP A 102 -25.74 -35.98 4.26
CA ASP A 102 -27.05 -36.22 4.86
C ASP A 102 -26.89 -36.79 6.28
N ASN A 103 -27.67 -36.28 7.24
CA ASN A 103 -27.75 -36.81 8.61
C ASN A 103 -28.09 -38.31 8.62
N ALA A 104 -28.87 -38.81 7.65
CA ALA A 104 -29.23 -40.22 7.54
C ALA A 104 -28.01 -41.16 7.36
N GLN A 105 -26.88 -40.65 6.84
CA GLN A 105 -25.66 -41.45 6.69
C GLN A 105 -24.98 -41.77 8.04
N PHE A 106 -25.28 -41.01 9.10
CA PHE A 106 -24.77 -41.27 10.44
C PHE A 106 -25.39 -42.49 11.11
N GLY A 107 -26.67 -42.79 10.81
CA GLY A 107 -27.40 -43.93 11.38
C GLY A 107 -27.02 -45.28 10.77
N GLY A 108 -26.44 -45.30 9.56
CA GLY A 108 -26.16 -46.52 8.77
C GLY A 108 -24.78 -47.17 8.96
N GLY A 109 -23.90 -46.61 9.81
CA GLY A 109 -22.60 -47.20 10.13
C GLY A 109 -21.45 -46.91 9.13
N VAL A 110 -21.72 -46.25 7.99
CA VAL A 110 -20.66 -45.74 7.09
C VAL A 110 -20.49 -44.25 7.36
N ARG A 111 -19.45 -43.90 8.11
CA ARG A 111 -19.11 -42.49 8.39
C ARG A 111 -18.19 -41.95 7.30
N SER A 112 -18.75 -41.35 6.25
CA SER A 112 -17.99 -40.48 5.37
C SER A 112 -17.54 -39.26 6.18
N GLY A 113 -16.25 -39.15 6.50
CA GLY A 113 -15.69 -37.87 6.94
C GLY A 113 -15.87 -36.81 5.84
N PRO A 114 -15.62 -35.52 6.11
CA PRO A 114 -15.96 -34.43 5.19
C PRO A 114 -15.27 -34.60 3.82
N GLY A 115 -15.75 -33.85 2.83
CA GLY A 115 -15.17 -33.84 1.49
C GLY A 115 -13.64 -33.65 1.54
N LEU A 116 -12.93 -34.26 0.58
CA LEU A 116 -11.46 -34.27 0.57
C LEU A 116 -10.82 -32.88 0.64
N ARG A 117 -11.47 -31.85 0.07
CA ARG A 117 -10.99 -30.46 0.12
C ARG A 117 -11.04 -29.88 1.53
N THR A 118 -12.01 -30.28 2.34
CA THR A 118 -12.16 -29.85 3.72
C THR A 118 -11.19 -30.58 4.63
N LYS A 119 -10.95 -31.88 4.39
CA LYS A 119 -9.83 -32.61 5.01
C LYS A 119 -8.48 -31.96 4.70
N ALA A 120 -8.25 -31.59 3.44
CA ALA A 120 -7.04 -30.89 3.04
C ALA A 120 -6.90 -29.51 3.72
N ALA A 121 -8.00 -28.77 3.90
CA ALA A 121 -7.99 -27.52 4.64
C ALA A 121 -7.59 -27.72 6.12
N VAL A 122 -8.09 -28.76 6.77
CA VAL A 122 -7.69 -29.13 8.14
C VAL A 122 -6.20 -29.41 8.21
N TYR A 123 -5.68 -30.29 7.36
CA TYR A 123 -4.25 -30.61 7.34
C TYR A 123 -3.38 -29.40 7.01
N ARG A 124 -3.81 -28.55 6.07
CA ARG A 124 -3.11 -27.30 5.76
C ARG A 124 -3.00 -26.42 6.99
N GLY A 125 -4.08 -26.22 7.73
CA GLY A 125 -4.05 -25.35 8.91
C GLY A 125 -3.23 -25.90 10.08
N ILE A 126 -3.03 -27.22 10.15
CA ILE A 126 -2.23 -27.88 11.20
C ILE A 126 -0.74 -27.90 10.85
N PHE A 127 -0.40 -28.17 9.58
CA PHE A 127 0.98 -28.42 9.16
C PHE A 127 1.71 -27.20 8.59
N THR A 128 1.05 -26.05 8.43
CA THR A 128 1.70 -24.83 7.94
C THR A 128 1.81 -23.77 9.04
N ASP A 129 2.96 -23.11 9.09
CA ASP A 129 3.21 -21.99 10.02
C ASP A 129 2.33 -20.78 9.70
N GLU A 130 2.04 -20.54 8.41
CA GLU A 130 1.18 -19.45 7.95
C GLU A 130 0.23 -19.94 6.85
N VAL A 131 -1.07 -19.67 7.04
CA VAL A 131 -2.09 -19.93 6.01
C VAL A 131 -2.22 -18.68 5.14
N PRO A 132 -1.97 -18.77 3.83
CA PRO A 132 -2.07 -17.60 2.96
C PRO A 132 -3.52 -17.14 2.87
N ALA A 133 -3.69 -15.81 2.78
CA ALA A 133 -4.99 -15.19 2.67
C ALA A 133 -5.76 -15.70 1.43
N PHE A 134 -7.08 -15.78 1.56
CA PHE A 134 -8.00 -16.02 0.44
C PHE A 134 -7.72 -15.04 -0.71
N GLN A 135 -7.52 -15.55 -1.93
CA GLN A 135 -7.21 -14.74 -3.10
C GLN A 135 -8.50 -14.40 -3.87
N PRO A 136 -8.93 -13.13 -3.91
CA PRO A 136 -10.03 -12.70 -4.77
C PRO A 136 -9.60 -12.62 -6.23
N PHE A 137 -10.58 -12.62 -7.13
CA PHE A 137 -10.34 -12.29 -8.53
C PHE A 137 -10.20 -10.77 -8.67
N CYS A 138 -9.04 -10.31 -9.15
CA CYS A 138 -8.75 -8.89 -9.34
C CYS A 138 -8.00 -8.69 -10.66
N SER A 139 -8.66 -8.14 -11.67
CA SER A 139 -8.08 -8.05 -13.02
C SER A 139 -6.99 -6.97 -13.16
N THR A 140 -7.02 -5.91 -12.33
CA THR A 140 -6.08 -4.77 -12.43
C THR A 140 -4.89 -4.87 -11.47
N GLY A 141 -4.91 -5.81 -10.53
CA GLY A 141 -3.93 -5.91 -9.44
C GLY A 141 -4.11 -4.88 -8.32
N ASN A 142 -5.02 -3.91 -8.47
CA ASN A 142 -5.41 -2.98 -7.41
C ASN A 142 -6.94 -3.01 -7.30
N CYS A 143 -7.47 -3.61 -6.25
CA CYS A 143 -8.93 -3.76 -6.08
C CYS A 143 -9.35 -3.44 -4.64
N THR A 144 -10.52 -2.83 -4.49
CA THR A 144 -11.12 -2.53 -3.19
C THR A 144 -12.51 -3.14 -3.12
N PHE A 145 -12.81 -3.84 -2.01
CA PHE A 145 -14.10 -4.45 -1.80
C PHE A 145 -14.85 -3.73 -0.68
N PRO A 146 -16.20 -3.63 -0.74
CA PRO A 146 -16.97 -3.17 0.40
C PRO A 146 -16.78 -4.12 1.58
N LEU A 147 -17.06 -3.65 2.79
CA LEU A 147 -17.09 -4.52 3.97
C LEU A 147 -18.20 -5.56 3.79
N PHE A 148 -17.87 -6.83 4.01
CA PHE A 148 -18.85 -7.91 3.89
C PHE A 148 -18.71 -8.92 5.02
N ASP A 149 -19.85 -9.52 5.38
CA ASP A 149 -19.91 -10.58 6.37
C ASP A 149 -19.88 -11.95 5.68
N SER A 150 -19.10 -12.87 6.24
CA SER A 150 -19.04 -14.24 5.79
C SER A 150 -19.01 -15.20 6.97
N LEU A 151 -19.71 -16.33 6.82
CA LEU A 151 -19.57 -17.48 7.69
C LEU A 151 -18.11 -17.93 7.72
N ALA A 152 -17.64 -18.24 8.92
CA ALA A 152 -16.27 -18.61 9.21
C ALA A 152 -16.25 -19.65 10.35
N MET A 153 -15.09 -20.27 10.54
CA MET A 153 -14.76 -21.03 11.74
C MET A 153 -13.90 -20.14 12.63
N CYS A 154 -14.17 -20.14 13.93
CA CYS A 154 -13.40 -19.43 14.93
C CYS A 154 -12.85 -20.38 15.99
N SER A 155 -11.71 -20.01 16.56
CA SER A 155 -11.10 -20.72 17.68
C SER A 155 -10.90 -19.79 18.87
N LYS A 156 -11.01 -20.33 20.07
CA LYS A 156 -10.58 -19.67 21.29
C LYS A 156 -9.77 -20.66 22.11
N CYS A 157 -8.53 -20.31 22.43
CA CYS A 157 -7.65 -21.14 23.26
C CYS A 157 -7.19 -20.33 24.48
N LEU A 158 -7.26 -20.92 25.66
CA LEU A 158 -6.69 -20.35 26.89
C LEU A 158 -5.66 -21.30 27.48
N ASN A 159 -4.57 -20.73 27.99
CA ASN A 159 -3.61 -21.47 28.79
C ASN A 159 -4.17 -21.61 30.21
N VAL A 160 -4.42 -22.85 30.63
CA VAL A 160 -5.00 -23.21 31.95
C VAL A 160 -4.01 -24.02 32.79
N THR A 161 -2.71 -23.88 32.49
CA THR A 161 -1.64 -24.60 33.19
C THR A 161 -1.67 -24.35 34.70
N ASP A 162 -1.81 -23.09 35.11
CA ASP A 162 -1.81 -22.71 36.53
C ASP A 162 -3.05 -23.20 37.30
N ASP A 163 -4.16 -23.42 36.59
CA ASP A 163 -5.41 -23.91 37.16
C ASP A 163 -5.50 -25.45 37.17
N THR A 164 -4.59 -26.12 36.47
CA THR A 164 -4.54 -27.59 36.39
C THR A 164 -3.92 -28.17 37.66
N ARG A 165 -4.61 -29.13 38.29
CA ARG A 165 -4.15 -29.77 39.53
C ARG A 165 -4.01 -31.28 39.37
N ARG A 166 -2.86 -31.83 39.77
CA ARG A 166 -2.69 -33.28 39.86
C ARG A 166 -3.41 -33.82 41.09
N LEU A 167 -4.34 -34.74 40.88
CA LEU A 167 -5.06 -35.48 41.92
C LEU A 167 -4.23 -36.73 42.31
N GLY A 168 -4.04 -36.96 43.62
CA GLY A 168 -3.27 -38.11 44.14
C GLY A 168 -1.94 -37.74 44.82
N ASP A 169 -1.18 -38.78 45.21
CA ASP A 169 -0.04 -38.68 46.14
C ASP A 169 1.04 -37.71 45.66
N GLN A 170 1.36 -36.71 46.49
CA GLN A 170 2.28 -35.60 46.20
C GLN A 170 3.76 -36.03 46.32
N GLY A 171 4.05 -37.30 46.12
CA GLY A 171 5.41 -37.82 46.06
C GLY A 171 6.15 -37.22 44.86
N THR A 172 7.34 -36.67 45.09
CA THR A 172 8.27 -36.24 44.03
C THR A 172 9.30 -37.32 43.69
N LYS A 173 9.14 -38.51 44.26
CA LYS A 173 9.98 -39.69 44.03
C LYS A 173 9.15 -40.76 43.36
N LEU A 174 9.72 -41.39 42.33
CA LEU A 174 9.13 -42.59 41.74
C LEU A 174 9.15 -43.70 42.79
N PRO A 175 8.11 -44.56 42.85
CA PRO A 175 8.17 -45.76 43.67
C PRO A 175 9.28 -46.68 43.17
N GLU A 176 10.19 -47.08 44.06
CA GLU A 176 11.25 -48.05 43.75
C GLU A 176 10.62 -49.44 43.53
N LYS A 177 10.45 -49.81 42.25
CA LYS A 177 9.86 -51.08 41.82
C LYS A 177 10.76 -51.72 40.78
N SER A 178 10.96 -53.03 40.87
CA SER A 178 11.72 -53.81 39.88
C SER A 178 10.83 -54.38 38.79
N GLY A 179 11.31 -54.40 37.54
CA GLY A 179 10.58 -54.92 36.38
C GLY A 179 9.57 -53.92 35.81
N HIS A 180 8.60 -54.41 35.04
CA HIS A 180 7.58 -53.55 34.43
C HIS A 180 6.49 -53.15 35.43
N TRP A 181 6.18 -51.85 35.49
CA TRP A 181 5.08 -51.33 36.30
C TRP A 181 4.47 -50.07 35.69
N ASP A 182 3.19 -49.84 35.97
CA ASP A 182 2.43 -48.68 35.44
C ASP A 182 2.18 -47.65 36.56
N LEU A 183 2.18 -46.37 36.18
CA LEU A 183 1.84 -45.22 37.01
C LEU A 183 0.66 -44.49 36.37
N ASN A 184 -0.44 -44.36 37.13
CA ASN A 184 -1.60 -43.58 36.72
C ASN A 184 -1.60 -42.25 37.46
N LEU A 185 -1.68 -41.16 36.72
CA LEU A 185 -1.74 -39.79 37.23
C LEU A 185 -3.04 -39.17 36.74
N THR A 186 -3.85 -38.64 37.64
CA THR A 186 -5.09 -37.94 37.28
C THR A 186 -4.86 -36.45 37.41
N TYR A 187 -5.27 -35.69 36.40
CA TYR A 187 -5.21 -34.23 36.39
C TYR A 187 -6.63 -33.66 36.33
N SER A 188 -6.94 -32.72 37.23
CA SER A 188 -8.17 -31.93 37.20
C SER A 188 -7.92 -30.63 36.44
N LEU A 189 -8.75 -30.37 35.43
CA LEU A 189 -8.80 -29.12 34.67
C LEU A 189 -9.97 -28.24 35.14
N PRO A 190 -10.01 -26.96 34.73
CA PRO A 190 -11.19 -26.11 34.91
C PRO A 190 -12.49 -26.79 34.43
N GLY A 191 -13.58 -26.60 35.19
CA GLY A 191 -14.89 -27.18 34.83
C GLY A 191 -15.08 -28.67 35.19
N ASP A 192 -14.35 -29.15 36.21
CA ASP A 192 -14.41 -30.50 36.78
C ASP A 192 -14.13 -31.62 35.76
N THR A 193 -13.26 -31.33 34.79
CA THR A 193 -12.82 -32.34 33.80
C THR A 193 -11.58 -33.03 34.34
N GLU A 194 -11.67 -34.33 34.59
CA GLU A 194 -10.53 -35.16 34.99
C GLU A 194 -9.93 -35.85 33.77
N VAL A 195 -8.60 -35.84 33.70
CA VAL A 195 -7.82 -36.41 32.61
C VAL A 195 -6.80 -37.38 33.19
N ASP A 196 -6.92 -38.65 32.82
CA ASP A 196 -6.02 -39.71 33.28
C ASP A 196 -4.84 -39.89 32.33
N VAL A 197 -3.64 -39.87 32.92
CA VAL A 197 -2.36 -40.06 32.26
C VAL A 197 -1.75 -41.37 32.76
N ARG A 198 -1.55 -42.32 31.84
CA ARG A 198 -0.89 -43.60 32.14
C ARG A 198 0.54 -43.59 31.60
N THR A 199 1.49 -43.93 32.45
CA THR A 199 2.89 -44.15 32.08
C THR A 199 3.33 -45.54 32.49
N ARG A 200 4.30 -46.10 31.75
CA ARG A 200 4.88 -47.42 31.98
C ARG A 200 6.38 -47.29 32.16
N TYR A 201 6.88 -47.96 33.19
CA TYR A 201 8.28 -47.97 33.59
C TYR A 201 8.86 -49.39 33.50
N PHE A 202 10.19 -49.46 33.37
CA PHE A 202 10.98 -50.64 33.66
C PHE A 202 12.07 -50.21 34.64
N ASP A 203 12.04 -50.79 35.84
CA ASP A 203 12.80 -50.27 36.98
C ASP A 203 12.52 -48.77 37.16
N ASP A 204 13.53 -47.89 37.09
CA ASP A 204 13.38 -46.44 37.20
C ASP A 204 13.29 -45.69 35.86
N SER A 205 13.39 -46.41 34.73
CA SER A 205 13.38 -45.79 33.39
C SER A 205 11.97 -45.77 32.81
N LEU A 206 11.53 -44.59 32.36
CA LEU A 206 10.30 -44.48 31.57
C LEU A 206 10.45 -45.33 30.30
N GLN A 207 9.46 -46.16 30.00
CA GLN A 207 9.40 -46.96 28.77
C GLN A 207 8.36 -46.37 27.82
N HIS A 208 7.18 -46.04 28.33
CA HIS A 208 6.09 -45.43 27.56
C HIS A 208 5.40 -44.36 28.40
N GLY A 209 5.12 -43.20 27.83
CA GLY A 209 4.35 -42.16 28.49
C GLY A 209 3.92 -41.09 27.49
N PRO A 210 2.80 -40.39 27.71
CA PRO A 210 2.35 -39.38 26.78
C PRO A 210 3.27 -38.16 26.83
N ALA A 211 3.77 -37.78 25.67
CA ALA A 211 4.38 -36.48 25.40
C ALA A 211 3.31 -35.41 25.11
N LEU A 212 2.18 -35.85 24.53
CA LEU A 212 0.99 -35.05 24.33
C LEU A 212 -0.24 -35.91 24.63
N LEU A 213 -1.23 -35.32 25.29
CA LEU A 213 -2.57 -35.87 25.40
C LEU A 213 -3.58 -34.80 24.97
N SER A 214 -4.39 -35.10 23.96
CA SER A 214 -5.49 -34.25 23.53
C SER A 214 -6.79 -35.02 23.68
N THR A 215 -7.71 -34.49 24.47
CA THR A 215 -9.00 -35.16 24.75
C THR A 215 -10.14 -34.16 24.69
N SER A 216 -11.34 -34.61 24.29
CA SER A 216 -12.53 -33.77 24.31
C SER A 216 -12.97 -33.52 25.76
N SER A 217 -13.00 -32.26 26.19
CA SER A 217 -13.45 -31.86 27.54
C SER A 217 -14.98 -31.77 27.68
N VAL A 218 -15.72 -31.95 26.58
CA VAL A 218 -17.19 -31.90 26.57
C VAL A 218 -17.76 -33.29 26.84
N SER A 219 -18.31 -33.49 28.03
CA SER A 219 -19.25 -34.59 28.29
C SER A 219 -20.53 -34.36 27.48
N THR A 220 -20.97 -35.36 26.71
CA THR A 220 -22.09 -35.29 25.77
C THR A 220 -23.47 -35.09 26.43
N THR A 221 -23.55 -34.90 27.75
CA THR A 221 -24.81 -34.96 28.51
C THR A 221 -25.22 -33.67 29.24
N MET A 222 -24.49 -32.55 29.14
CA MET A 222 -24.96 -31.26 29.69
C MET A 222 -24.53 -30.07 28.82
N SER A 223 -25.39 -29.06 28.72
CA SER A 223 -24.98 -27.72 28.25
C SER A 223 -23.84 -27.24 29.15
N LYS A 224 -22.63 -27.16 28.60
CA LYS A 224 -21.46 -26.59 29.26
C LYS A 224 -21.03 -25.36 28.46
N SER A 225 -20.88 -24.24 29.17
CA SER A 225 -20.11 -23.10 28.66
C SER A 225 -18.62 -23.41 28.82
N THR A 226 -17.85 -23.38 27.75
CA THR A 226 -16.39 -23.56 27.78
C THR A 226 -15.75 -22.27 27.28
N LEU A 227 -14.83 -21.70 28.06
CA LEU A 227 -14.15 -20.43 27.74
C LEU A 227 -15.10 -19.23 27.51
N GLY A 228 -16.27 -19.23 28.17
CA GLY A 228 -17.30 -18.21 27.98
C GLY A 228 -18.09 -18.35 26.66
N ILE A 229 -17.93 -19.46 25.94
CA ILE A 229 -18.71 -19.81 24.76
C ILE A 229 -19.71 -20.89 25.16
N SER A 230 -21.01 -20.63 24.98
CA SER A 230 -22.04 -21.63 25.20
C SER A 230 -22.05 -22.64 24.03
N ASN A 231 -21.97 -23.93 24.35
CA ASN A 231 -22.07 -25.04 23.38
C ASN A 231 -21.15 -24.87 22.14
N PRO A 232 -19.82 -24.79 22.31
CA PRO A 232 -18.91 -24.81 21.17
C PRO A 232 -19.08 -26.13 20.38
N MET A 233 -18.77 -26.11 19.09
CA MET A 233 -18.84 -27.31 18.25
C MET A 233 -17.93 -28.40 18.82
N LEU A 234 -16.68 -28.07 19.10
CA LEU A 234 -15.70 -28.97 19.70
C LEU A 234 -14.91 -28.23 20.77
N ALA A 235 -14.76 -28.80 21.96
CA ALA A 235 -13.80 -28.33 22.95
C ALA A 235 -12.81 -29.44 23.32
N LEU A 236 -11.53 -29.08 23.34
CA LEU A 236 -10.40 -29.96 23.56
C LEU A 236 -9.56 -29.44 24.73
N ALA A 237 -9.16 -30.36 25.58
CA ALA A 237 -8.09 -30.18 26.54
C ALA A 237 -6.81 -30.77 25.94
N ILE A 238 -5.80 -29.93 25.73
CA ILE A 238 -4.52 -30.27 25.14
C ILE A 238 -3.45 -30.13 26.21
N MET A 239 -2.85 -31.25 26.60
CA MET A 239 -1.84 -31.34 27.63
C MET A 239 -0.51 -31.77 27.00
N GLN A 240 0.48 -30.88 27.01
CA GLN A 240 1.83 -31.09 26.51
C GLN A 240 2.80 -31.34 27.66
N PHE A 241 3.67 -32.33 27.53
CA PHE A 241 4.77 -32.61 28.46
C PHE A 241 6.10 -32.26 27.78
N PRO A 242 6.56 -30.99 27.85
CA PRO A 242 7.64 -30.48 27.01
C PRO A 242 8.98 -31.15 27.25
N GLY A 243 9.24 -31.62 28.47
CA GLY A 243 10.46 -32.39 28.79
C GLY A 243 10.45 -33.80 28.22
N VAL A 244 9.29 -34.32 27.80
CA VAL A 244 9.11 -35.69 27.33
C VAL A 244 9.16 -35.72 25.80
N ASP A 245 10.31 -36.11 25.25
CA ASP A 245 10.51 -36.17 23.80
C ASP A 245 10.61 -37.60 23.25
N ARG A 246 10.48 -37.74 21.93
CA ARG A 246 10.49 -38.98 21.17
C ARG A 246 11.86 -39.68 21.24
N ASP A 247 12.94 -38.94 21.51
CA ASP A 247 14.29 -39.52 21.69
C ASP A 247 14.56 -40.00 23.12
N GLY A 248 13.57 -39.79 24.00
CA GLY A 248 13.48 -40.38 25.32
C GLY A 248 13.44 -39.37 26.46
N TYR A 249 13.02 -39.85 27.63
CA TYR A 249 12.98 -39.07 28.87
C TYR A 249 13.69 -39.85 29.99
N SER A 250 14.83 -39.33 30.45
CA SER A 250 15.57 -39.87 31.59
C SER A 250 15.17 -39.23 32.93
N GLY A 251 14.19 -38.32 32.90
CA GLY A 251 13.71 -37.59 34.07
C GLY A 251 12.65 -38.35 34.87
N ASN A 252 12.30 -37.79 36.03
CA ASN A 252 11.15 -38.26 36.79
C ASN A 252 9.88 -37.58 36.27
N TYR A 253 8.96 -38.35 35.68
CA TYR A 253 7.71 -37.83 35.10
C TYR A 253 6.83 -37.11 36.14
N LEU A 254 6.98 -37.44 37.43
CA LEU A 254 6.32 -36.71 38.53
C LEU A 254 6.80 -35.27 38.71
N LYS A 255 7.99 -34.94 38.19
CA LYS A 255 8.56 -33.57 38.19
C LYS A 255 8.27 -32.81 36.90
N GLU A 256 7.78 -33.50 35.86
CA GLU A 256 7.39 -32.85 34.63
C GLU A 256 6.12 -32.03 34.87
N THR A 257 6.18 -30.75 34.53
CA THR A 257 5.03 -29.85 34.62
C THR A 257 4.35 -29.79 33.26
N PRO A 258 3.12 -30.30 33.11
CA PRO A 258 2.42 -30.21 31.84
C PRO A 258 2.04 -28.76 31.52
N VAL A 259 2.12 -28.39 30.26
CA VAL A 259 1.50 -27.17 29.72
C VAL A 259 0.13 -27.54 29.20
N VAL A 260 -0.91 -26.85 29.67
CA VAL A 260 -2.30 -27.22 29.40
C VAL A 260 -3.03 -26.07 28.71
N TYR A 261 -3.64 -26.38 27.57
CA TYR A 261 -4.51 -25.49 26.82
C TYR A 261 -5.93 -26.05 26.75
N GLU A 262 -6.91 -25.20 26.98
CA GLU A 262 -8.30 -25.47 26.62
C GLU A 262 -8.62 -24.70 25.35
N CYS A 263 -9.03 -25.41 24.30
CA CYS A 263 -9.35 -24.86 22.99
C CYS A 263 -10.78 -25.20 22.60
N ALA A 264 -11.53 -24.21 22.13
CA ALA A 264 -12.87 -24.36 21.58
C ALA A 264 -12.88 -23.97 20.09
N LEU A 265 -13.54 -24.78 19.26
CA LEU A 265 -13.87 -24.51 17.87
C LEU A 265 -15.37 -24.28 17.73
N TYR A 266 -15.76 -23.25 16.99
CA TYR A 266 -17.15 -22.89 16.79
C TYR A 266 -17.34 -22.11 15.49
N PHE A 267 -18.50 -22.26 14.85
CA PHE A 267 -18.86 -21.38 13.74
C PHE A 267 -19.17 -19.98 14.25
N CYS A 268 -18.72 -18.99 13.49
CA CYS A 268 -18.87 -17.56 13.75
C CYS A 268 -19.10 -16.83 12.42
N VAL A 269 -19.46 -15.56 12.50
CA VAL A 269 -19.48 -14.68 11.32
C VAL A 269 -18.44 -13.60 11.51
N GLN A 270 -17.64 -13.40 10.46
CA GLN A 270 -16.58 -12.41 10.42
C GLN A 270 -16.87 -11.35 9.37
N THR A 271 -16.66 -10.08 9.74
CA THR A 271 -16.70 -8.95 8.83
C THR A 271 -15.31 -8.71 8.28
N TYR A 272 -15.14 -8.82 6.96
CA TYR A 272 -13.85 -8.68 6.31
C TYR A 272 -13.68 -7.32 5.64
N ASN A 273 -12.51 -6.72 5.84
CA ASN A 273 -11.97 -5.65 5.02
C ASN A 273 -10.93 -6.25 4.06
N LEU A 274 -11.29 -6.34 2.78
CA LEU A 274 -10.48 -6.98 1.75
C LEU A 274 -9.98 -5.93 0.75
N THR A 275 -8.67 -5.87 0.58
CA THR A 275 -8.03 -5.02 -0.42
C THR A 275 -6.95 -5.79 -1.16
N VAL A 276 -6.75 -5.44 -2.43
CA VAL A 276 -5.66 -5.95 -3.26
C VAL A 276 -4.84 -4.75 -3.68
N VAL A 277 -3.55 -4.77 -3.36
CA VAL A 277 -2.59 -3.72 -3.73
C VAL A 277 -1.37 -4.38 -4.36
N ASP A 278 -1.01 -3.96 -5.57
CA ASP A 278 0.10 -4.51 -6.36
C ASP A 278 0.03 -6.05 -6.51
N GLY A 279 -1.18 -6.58 -6.69
CA GLY A 279 -1.47 -8.02 -6.82
C GLY A 279 -1.37 -8.81 -5.51
N LYS A 280 -1.06 -8.15 -4.38
CA LYS A 280 -1.04 -8.78 -3.05
C LYS A 280 -2.35 -8.52 -2.33
N THR A 281 -2.92 -9.58 -1.78
CA THR A 281 -4.17 -9.50 -1.03
C THR A 281 -3.89 -9.20 0.44
N ARG A 282 -4.60 -8.23 1.00
CA ARG A 282 -4.63 -7.93 2.42
C ARG A 282 -6.06 -8.07 2.91
N THR A 283 -6.26 -8.98 3.85
CA THR A 283 -7.55 -9.28 4.46
C THR A 283 -7.44 -9.01 5.95
N GLU A 284 -8.32 -8.16 6.47
CA GLU A 284 -8.40 -7.86 7.90
C GLU A 284 -9.80 -8.19 8.42
N VAL A 285 -9.86 -8.85 9.58
CA VAL A 285 -11.12 -9.10 10.28
C VAL A 285 -11.44 -7.88 11.14
N VAL A 286 -12.53 -7.19 10.82
CA VAL A 286 -12.97 -5.97 11.51
C VAL A 286 -13.76 -6.31 12.77
N SER A 287 -14.67 -7.28 12.65
CA SER A 287 -15.53 -7.74 13.72
C SER A 287 -15.81 -9.23 13.59
N THR A 288 -16.11 -9.87 14.72
CA THR A 288 -16.53 -11.27 14.81
C THR A 288 -17.71 -11.36 15.76
N TRP A 289 -18.73 -12.12 15.37
CA TRP A 289 -19.90 -12.37 16.21
C TRP A 289 -20.38 -13.82 16.08
N TYR A 290 -21.10 -14.27 17.09
CA TYR A 290 -21.66 -15.61 17.21
C TYR A 290 -22.85 -15.59 18.19
N ASN A 291 -23.73 -16.57 18.12
CA ASN A 291 -24.85 -16.69 19.05
C ASN A 291 -24.38 -17.28 20.38
N GLU A 292 -24.67 -16.61 21.49
CA GLU A 292 -24.32 -17.06 22.85
C GLU A 292 -25.34 -18.03 23.46
N THR A 293 -26.53 -18.17 22.86
CA THR A 293 -27.64 -18.97 23.39
C THR A 293 -28.13 -19.97 22.35
N ASP A 294 -27.28 -20.94 22.01
CA ASP A 294 -27.72 -22.07 21.20
C ASP A 294 -28.34 -23.15 22.09
N PRO A 295 -29.49 -23.75 21.71
CA PRO A 295 -30.04 -24.90 22.41
C PRO A 295 -29.04 -26.08 22.44
N VAL A 296 -29.21 -26.98 23.40
CA VAL A 296 -28.48 -28.25 23.46
C VAL A 296 -28.50 -28.91 22.08
N LEU A 297 -27.35 -29.43 21.62
CA LEU A 297 -27.19 -30.16 20.36
C LEU A 297 -28.26 -31.25 20.21
N ASP A 298 -29.40 -30.90 19.60
CA ASP A 298 -30.45 -31.84 19.25
C ASP A 298 -30.10 -32.41 17.88
N LEU A 299 -29.40 -33.54 17.90
CA LEU A 299 -28.88 -34.25 16.72
C LEU A 299 -29.98 -34.95 15.90
N GLY A 300 -31.21 -34.45 15.90
CA GLY A 300 -32.32 -34.99 15.11
C GLY A 300 -32.11 -34.85 13.60
N ASP A 301 -32.81 -35.63 12.78
CA ASP A 301 -32.43 -35.84 11.37
C ASP A 301 -32.43 -34.60 10.44
N ASN A 302 -32.96 -33.44 10.84
CA ASN A 302 -33.09 -32.23 10.00
C ASN A 302 -32.70 -30.91 10.68
N TRP A 303 -31.83 -30.95 11.69
CA TRP A 303 -31.41 -29.72 12.35
C TRP A 303 -30.42 -28.92 11.47
N HIS A 304 -30.49 -27.59 11.53
CA HIS A 304 -29.52 -26.68 10.93
C HIS A 304 -29.05 -25.69 12.00
N ARG A 305 -27.81 -25.23 11.90
CA ARG A 305 -27.31 -24.17 12.78
C ARG A 305 -27.47 -22.82 12.11
N TYR A 306 -28.28 -21.96 12.71
CA TYR A 306 -28.50 -20.59 12.24
C TYR A 306 -27.68 -19.63 13.10
N LEU A 307 -26.98 -18.70 12.45
CA LEU A 307 -26.34 -17.56 13.11
C LEU A 307 -27.06 -16.30 12.65
N GLU A 308 -27.59 -15.55 13.62
CA GLU A 308 -28.33 -14.32 13.39
C GLU A 308 -27.51 -13.14 13.90
N ARG A 309 -27.43 -12.07 13.12
CA ARG A 309 -26.67 -10.90 13.52
C ARG A 309 -27.30 -10.27 14.78
N PRO A 310 -26.51 -9.99 15.84
CA PRO A 310 -27.01 -9.24 16.99
C PRO A 310 -27.52 -7.86 16.59
N THR A 311 -28.64 -7.41 17.16
CA THR A 311 -29.26 -6.10 16.88
C THR A 311 -28.38 -4.90 17.22
N ASP A 312 -27.37 -5.08 18.08
CA ASP A 312 -26.50 -4.01 18.56
C ASP A 312 -25.23 -3.80 17.72
N GLN A 313 -24.99 -4.63 16.70
CA GLN A 313 -23.81 -4.50 15.83
C GLN A 313 -24.14 -3.74 14.53
N PRO A 314 -23.25 -2.83 14.09
CA PRO A 314 -23.44 -2.09 12.85
C PRO A 314 -23.50 -3.06 11.68
N THR A 315 -24.59 -3.00 10.91
CA THR A 315 -24.67 -3.62 9.59
C THR A 315 -23.61 -2.97 8.69
N PRO A 316 -22.67 -3.73 8.12
CA PRO A 316 -21.99 -3.26 6.92
C PRO A 316 -23.06 -2.86 5.90
N GLU A 317 -22.78 -1.89 5.04
CA GLU A 317 -23.60 -1.60 3.84
C GLU A 317 -23.63 -2.88 3.00
N ALA A 318 -24.53 -3.79 3.35
CA ALA A 318 -24.66 -5.07 2.69
C ALA A 318 -25.01 -4.78 1.24
N PRO A 319 -24.41 -5.50 0.28
CA PRO A 319 -24.92 -5.50 -1.08
C PRO A 319 -26.43 -5.76 -1.02
N GLU A 320 -27.20 -4.94 -1.73
CA GLU A 320 -28.67 -4.96 -1.72
C GLU A 320 -29.21 -6.41 -1.78
N GLY A 321 -29.98 -6.81 -0.77
CA GLY A 321 -30.70 -8.10 -0.77
C GLY A 321 -30.08 -9.26 0.02
N GLY A 322 -28.98 -9.05 0.76
CA GLY A 322 -28.41 -10.11 1.60
C GLY A 322 -29.17 -10.30 2.92
N ASP A 323 -29.89 -11.42 3.06
CA ASP A 323 -30.42 -11.88 4.35
C ASP A 323 -29.30 -11.95 5.40
N SER A 324 -29.56 -11.45 6.61
CA SER A 324 -28.58 -11.39 7.71
C SER A 324 -28.37 -12.72 8.43
N THR A 325 -28.99 -13.80 7.93
CA THR A 325 -28.94 -15.14 8.51
C THR A 325 -27.91 -16.00 7.79
N PHE A 326 -27.05 -16.64 8.58
CA PHE A 326 -26.03 -17.56 8.09
C PHE A 326 -26.37 -18.99 8.54
N VAL A 327 -26.14 -19.98 7.69
CA VAL A 327 -26.62 -21.35 7.93
C VAL A 327 -25.50 -22.37 7.78
N VAL A 328 -25.38 -23.27 8.76
CA VAL A 328 -24.59 -24.51 8.64
C VAL A 328 -25.55 -25.68 8.60
N VAL A 329 -25.46 -26.52 7.56
CA VAL A 329 -26.30 -27.71 7.46
C VAL A 329 -25.92 -28.73 8.54
N GLY A 330 -26.90 -29.33 9.23
CA GLY A 330 -26.64 -30.22 10.37
C GLY A 330 -25.80 -31.44 10.02
N GLY A 331 -26.01 -32.04 8.85
CA GLY A 331 -25.16 -33.13 8.35
C GLY A 331 -23.70 -32.70 8.21
N THR A 332 -23.47 -31.53 7.60
CA THR A 332 -22.14 -30.92 7.49
C THR A 332 -21.52 -30.61 8.87
N PHE A 333 -22.30 -30.03 9.79
CA PHE A 333 -21.85 -29.76 11.15
C PHE A 333 -21.41 -31.05 11.85
N ASN A 334 -22.24 -32.09 11.80
CA ASN A 334 -21.97 -33.38 12.42
C ASN A 334 -20.71 -34.04 11.83
N THR A 335 -20.57 -34.03 10.50
CA THR A 335 -19.42 -34.61 9.81
C THR A 335 -18.12 -33.94 10.21
N ILE A 336 -18.12 -32.62 10.33
CA ILE A 336 -16.94 -31.85 10.73
C ILE A 336 -16.64 -32.02 12.20
N LEU A 337 -17.65 -31.99 13.07
CA LEU A 337 -17.51 -32.26 14.50
C LEU A 337 -16.86 -33.63 14.74
N TRP A 338 -17.42 -34.69 14.13
CA TRP A 338 -16.88 -36.04 14.29
C TRP A 338 -15.48 -36.19 13.70
N TYR A 339 -15.22 -35.61 12.53
CA TYR A 339 -13.91 -35.67 11.91
C TYR A 339 -12.86 -34.95 12.74
N LEU A 340 -13.09 -33.70 13.13
CA LEU A 340 -12.17 -32.94 13.98
C LEU A 340 -12.00 -33.59 15.35
N GLY A 341 -13.10 -34.08 15.95
CA GLY A 341 -13.08 -34.81 17.21
C GLY A 341 -12.34 -36.15 17.14
N LYS A 342 -12.12 -36.72 15.94
CA LYS A 342 -11.26 -37.90 15.74
C LYS A 342 -9.84 -37.53 15.36
N THR A 343 -9.64 -36.49 14.55
CA THR A 343 -8.33 -36.04 14.06
C THR A 343 -7.53 -35.32 15.14
N LEU A 344 -8.19 -34.60 16.05
CA LEU A 344 -7.52 -33.81 17.09
C LEU A 344 -7.54 -34.49 18.47
N ASN A 345 -8.18 -35.66 18.60
CA ASN A 345 -8.27 -36.39 19.87
C ASN A 345 -7.38 -37.62 19.82
N GLY A 346 -6.49 -37.73 20.80
CA GLY A 346 -5.59 -38.85 20.94
C GLY A 346 -4.35 -38.48 21.73
N THR A 347 -3.39 -39.41 21.74
CA THR A 347 -2.18 -39.33 22.56
C THR A 347 -0.94 -39.47 21.68
N ALA A 348 0.05 -38.59 21.81
CA ALA A 348 1.38 -38.79 21.25
C ALA A 348 2.30 -39.34 22.33
N LEU A 349 2.85 -40.54 22.11
CA LEU A 349 3.70 -41.23 23.09
C LEU A 349 5.20 -40.93 22.90
N SER A 350 5.92 -40.85 24.01
CA SER A 350 7.38 -40.87 24.09
C SER A 350 7.92 -42.24 23.69
N ARG A 351 8.96 -42.29 22.84
CA ARG A 351 9.69 -43.53 22.58
C ARG A 351 10.84 -43.64 23.57
N THR A 352 10.82 -44.68 24.39
CA THR A 352 11.98 -45.09 25.19
C THR A 352 12.10 -46.60 25.10
N ALA A 353 12.88 -47.03 24.10
CA ALA A 353 13.50 -48.34 23.93
C ALA A 353 12.71 -49.50 23.25
N VAL A 354 13.43 -50.09 22.27
CA VAL A 354 13.31 -51.42 21.62
C VAL A 354 12.15 -51.62 20.64
N VAL A 355 12.52 -51.90 19.38
CA VAL A 355 11.64 -52.45 18.34
C VAL A 355 11.05 -53.77 18.86
N GLY A 356 9.78 -53.74 19.24
CA GLY A 356 8.96 -54.88 19.65
C GLY A 356 7.54 -54.71 19.10
N ASP A 357 6.87 -55.84 18.84
CA ASP A 357 5.79 -56.07 17.85
C ASP A 357 4.51 -55.20 17.89
N ASP A 358 4.40 -54.21 18.79
CA ASP A 358 3.26 -53.29 18.86
C ASP A 358 3.71 -51.86 18.48
N GLU A 359 4.05 -51.66 17.21
CA GLU A 359 4.31 -50.33 16.65
C GLU A 359 3.01 -49.52 16.58
N GLU A 360 2.70 -48.70 17.58
CA GLU A 360 1.72 -47.62 17.41
C GLU A 360 2.37 -46.53 16.54
N GLU A 361 1.94 -46.45 15.27
CA GLU A 361 2.26 -45.30 14.40
C GLU A 361 1.79 -44.01 15.09
N VAL A 362 2.70 -43.04 15.23
CA VAL A 362 2.37 -41.74 15.80
C VAL A 362 1.54 -40.99 14.77
N ASP A 363 0.30 -40.66 15.11
CA ASP A 363 -0.56 -39.82 14.27
C ASP A 363 0.13 -38.46 14.01
N ASP A 364 0.33 -38.12 12.73
CA ASP A 364 1.07 -36.92 12.32
C ASP A 364 0.43 -35.62 12.86
N VAL A 365 -0.90 -35.59 13.05
CA VAL A 365 -1.59 -34.43 13.62
C VAL A 365 -1.27 -34.29 15.11
N LEU A 366 -1.23 -35.39 15.84
CA LEU A 366 -0.83 -35.37 17.25
C LEU A 366 0.65 -35.02 17.40
N GLU A 367 1.53 -35.47 16.51
CA GLU A 367 2.93 -35.05 16.50
C GLU A 367 3.06 -33.53 16.19
N ALA A 368 2.26 -32.99 15.27
CA ALA A 368 2.24 -31.55 15.00
C ALA A 368 1.76 -30.74 16.21
N LEU A 369 0.70 -31.20 16.89
CA LEU A 369 0.23 -30.59 18.13
C LEU A 369 1.29 -30.66 19.24
N LYS A 370 2.03 -31.77 19.35
CA LYS A 370 3.13 -31.91 20.32
C LYS A 370 4.25 -30.91 20.04
N ARG A 371 4.64 -30.73 18.77
CA ARG A 371 5.74 -29.84 18.37
C ARG A 371 5.39 -28.36 18.40
N SER A 372 4.11 -28.01 18.35
CA SER A 372 3.67 -26.62 18.36
C SER A 372 3.94 -25.97 19.73
N GLN A 373 4.66 -24.84 19.70
CA GLN A 373 4.90 -24.01 20.89
C GLN A 373 3.72 -23.05 21.17
N ASP A 374 2.92 -22.75 20.14
CA ASP A 374 1.79 -21.82 20.20
C ASP A 374 0.53 -22.53 19.69
N ILE A 375 -0.15 -23.22 20.60
CA ILE A 375 -1.43 -23.88 20.33
C ILE A 375 -2.51 -22.88 19.88
N PRO A 376 -2.67 -21.69 20.51
CA PRO A 376 -3.57 -20.66 20.00
C PRO A 376 -3.32 -20.27 18.53
N ALA A 377 -2.06 -20.08 18.12
CA ALA A 377 -1.72 -19.76 16.73
C ALA A 377 -2.04 -20.91 15.77
N LEU A 378 -1.74 -22.16 16.15
CA LEU A 378 -2.07 -23.35 15.36
C LEU A 378 -3.58 -23.47 15.16
N PHE A 379 -4.39 -23.27 16.20
CA PHE A 379 -5.85 -23.25 16.08
C PHE A 379 -6.34 -22.05 15.25
N GLY A 380 -5.67 -20.91 15.32
CA GLY A 380 -5.89 -19.77 14.42
C GLY A 380 -5.66 -20.11 12.95
N ASN A 381 -4.58 -20.85 12.64
CA ASN A 381 -4.28 -21.33 11.29
C ASN A 381 -5.32 -22.37 10.83
N LEU A 382 -5.68 -23.33 11.67
CA LEU A 382 -6.74 -24.31 11.42
C LEU A 382 -8.05 -23.62 11.02
N THR A 383 -8.47 -22.64 11.82
CA THR A 383 -9.74 -21.94 11.60
C THR A 383 -9.69 -20.98 10.42
N THR A 384 -8.55 -20.36 10.14
CA THR A 384 -8.33 -19.56 8.91
C THR A 384 -8.41 -20.42 7.65
N SER A 385 -7.81 -21.61 7.68
CA SER A 385 -7.83 -22.56 6.56
C SER A 385 -9.25 -23.08 6.30
N LEU A 386 -9.97 -23.46 7.36
CA LEU A 386 -11.39 -23.87 7.27
C LEU A 386 -12.30 -22.72 6.79
N SER A 387 -12.09 -21.51 7.28
CA SER A 387 -12.85 -20.33 6.84
C SER A 387 -12.62 -20.01 5.35
N THR A 388 -11.39 -20.19 4.88
CA THR A 388 -11.05 -20.08 3.45
C THR A 388 -11.82 -21.14 2.66
N ARG A 389 -11.84 -22.40 3.13
CA ARG A 389 -12.58 -23.48 2.47
C ARG A 389 -14.09 -23.23 2.43
N ILE A 390 -14.67 -22.73 3.51
CA ILE A 390 -16.10 -22.36 3.60
C ILE A 390 -16.43 -21.31 2.54
N ARG A 391 -15.57 -20.30 2.36
CA ARG A 391 -15.72 -19.25 1.33
C ARG A 391 -15.48 -19.75 -0.10
N GLU A 392 -14.61 -20.72 -0.32
CA GLU A 392 -14.41 -21.32 -1.64
C GLU A 392 -15.59 -22.19 -2.09
N MET A 393 -16.36 -22.73 -1.15
CA MET A 393 -17.52 -23.55 -1.47
C MET A 393 -18.70 -22.74 -2.00
N SER A 394 -18.81 -21.46 -1.63
CA SER A 394 -19.91 -20.60 -2.07
C SER A 394 -19.75 -20.04 -3.49
N VAL A 395 -18.73 -20.48 -4.23
CA VAL A 395 -18.54 -20.10 -5.65
C VAL A 395 -19.74 -20.54 -6.47
N GLY A 396 -20.48 -19.57 -7.01
CA GLY A 396 -21.69 -19.81 -7.82
C GLY A 396 -22.97 -19.97 -7.00
N ALA A 397 -22.94 -19.79 -5.68
CA ALA A 397 -24.14 -19.71 -4.86
C ALA A 397 -24.84 -18.36 -5.06
N GLU A 398 -26.18 -18.34 -4.98
CA GLU A 398 -26.94 -17.08 -4.90
C GLU A 398 -26.44 -16.26 -3.70
N ASN A 399 -26.08 -15.00 -3.92
CA ASN A 399 -25.47 -14.09 -2.92
C ASN A 399 -24.07 -14.50 -2.38
N GLY A 400 -23.41 -15.49 -3.00
CA GLY A 400 -22.07 -15.95 -2.63
C GLY A 400 -20.92 -15.07 -3.14
N GLU A 401 -21.19 -14.20 -4.12
CA GLU A 401 -20.20 -13.34 -4.74
C GLU A 401 -20.36 -11.87 -4.31
N ILE A 402 -19.25 -11.23 -3.96
CA ILE A 402 -19.17 -9.80 -3.66
C ILE A 402 -18.38 -9.11 -4.78
N THR A 403 -19.02 -8.12 -5.39
CA THR A 403 -18.39 -7.24 -6.39
C THR A 403 -17.65 -6.11 -5.68
N GLY A 404 -16.41 -5.87 -6.09
CA GLY A 404 -15.61 -4.72 -5.68
C GLY A 404 -15.27 -3.81 -6.86
N ASP A 405 -14.48 -2.79 -6.58
CA ASP A 405 -13.95 -1.86 -7.58
C ASP A 405 -12.54 -2.27 -8.00
N ALA A 406 -12.36 -2.52 -9.29
CA ALA A 406 -11.05 -2.72 -9.89
C ALA A 406 -10.45 -1.36 -10.26
N LEU A 407 -9.39 -0.94 -9.57
CA LEU A 407 -8.76 0.36 -9.74
C LEU A 407 -7.70 0.32 -10.82
N ALA A 408 -7.77 1.26 -11.76
CA ALA A 408 -6.74 1.49 -12.77
C ALA A 408 -6.02 2.81 -12.50
N MET A 409 -4.73 2.88 -12.85
CA MET A 409 -3.94 4.11 -12.73
C MET A 409 -4.23 5.03 -13.91
N VAL A 410 -5.10 6.02 -13.72
CA VAL A 410 -5.53 6.95 -14.76
C VAL A 410 -4.75 8.27 -14.65
N PRO A 411 -4.17 8.78 -15.75
CA PRO A 411 -3.42 10.04 -15.74
C PRO A 411 -4.34 11.23 -15.51
N HIS A 412 -4.26 11.87 -14.34
CA HIS A 412 -4.98 13.10 -14.06
C HIS A 412 -4.12 14.33 -14.39
N VAL A 413 -4.64 15.20 -15.25
CA VAL A 413 -3.97 16.44 -15.66
C VAL A 413 -4.33 17.57 -14.69
N ARG A 414 -3.31 18.10 -14.01
CA ARG A 414 -3.44 19.29 -13.15
C ARG A 414 -2.74 20.48 -13.80
N ILE A 415 -3.51 21.52 -14.09
CA ILE A 415 -2.99 22.79 -14.62
C ILE A 415 -2.49 23.67 -13.46
N ARG A 416 -1.22 24.05 -13.50
CA ARG A 416 -0.58 24.93 -12.51
C ARG A 416 -0.52 26.37 -13.02
N TRP A 417 -1.60 27.12 -12.82
CA TRP A 417 -1.77 28.49 -13.32
C TRP A 417 -0.68 29.48 -12.90
N GLN A 418 -0.03 29.25 -11.76
CA GLN A 418 1.07 30.10 -11.28
C GLN A 418 2.22 30.23 -12.30
N TRP A 419 2.45 29.22 -13.14
CA TRP A 419 3.52 29.24 -14.15
C TRP A 419 3.15 30.04 -15.41
N LEU A 420 1.88 30.41 -15.59
CA LEU A 420 1.44 31.35 -16.64
C LEU A 420 1.78 32.81 -16.31
N SER A 421 2.17 33.11 -15.07
CA SER A 421 2.49 34.47 -14.62
C SER A 421 3.62 35.11 -15.45
N LEU A 422 4.73 34.40 -15.68
CA LEU A 422 5.88 34.93 -16.41
C LEU A 422 5.56 35.18 -17.90
N PRO A 423 4.99 34.22 -18.67
CA PRO A 423 4.56 34.51 -20.04
C PRO A 423 3.56 35.68 -20.13
N ALA A 424 2.61 35.77 -19.21
CA ALA A 424 1.65 36.88 -19.15
C ALA A 424 2.34 38.22 -18.86
N LEU A 425 3.27 38.25 -17.90
CA LEU A 425 4.06 39.43 -17.55
C LEU A 425 4.90 39.91 -18.74
N VAL A 426 5.60 38.98 -19.40
CA VAL A 426 6.44 39.24 -20.57
C VAL A 426 5.60 39.79 -21.73
N MET A 427 4.40 39.23 -21.94
CA MET A 427 3.46 39.74 -22.94
C MET A 427 3.00 41.18 -22.61
N ALA A 428 2.57 41.43 -21.37
CA ALA A 428 2.13 42.76 -20.93
C ALA A 428 3.24 43.81 -21.05
N LEU A 429 4.45 43.51 -20.56
CA LEU A 429 5.60 44.40 -20.65
C LEU A 429 5.99 44.67 -22.11
N SER A 430 5.91 43.67 -22.99
CA SER A 430 6.20 43.86 -24.42
C SER A 430 5.19 44.79 -25.11
N SER A 431 3.90 44.69 -24.77
CA SER A 431 2.86 45.57 -25.32
C SER A 431 3.03 47.00 -24.82
N VAL A 432 3.29 47.19 -23.52
CA VAL A 432 3.56 48.52 -22.94
C VAL A 432 4.80 49.14 -23.59
N LEU A 433 5.88 48.37 -23.76
CA LEU A 433 7.09 48.82 -24.42
C LEU A 433 6.82 49.29 -25.87
N LEU A 434 6.06 48.51 -26.64
CA LEU A 434 5.73 48.85 -28.02
C LEU A 434 4.98 50.18 -28.10
N VAL A 435 3.96 50.36 -27.26
CA VAL A 435 3.17 51.60 -27.21
C VAL A 435 4.03 52.78 -26.75
N ALA A 436 4.84 52.59 -25.70
CA ALA A 436 5.72 53.65 -25.18
C ALA A 436 6.78 54.08 -26.20
N THR A 437 7.41 53.14 -26.91
CA THR A 437 8.41 53.45 -27.94
C THR A 437 7.78 54.13 -29.16
N ALA A 438 6.58 53.74 -29.57
CA ALA A 438 5.83 54.41 -30.63
C ALA A 438 5.50 55.86 -30.25
N MET A 439 5.00 56.09 -29.03
CA MET A 439 4.70 57.44 -28.53
C MET A 439 5.95 58.30 -28.38
N ALA A 440 7.04 57.75 -27.84
CA ALA A 440 8.31 58.47 -27.69
C ALA A 440 8.89 58.87 -29.05
N THR A 441 8.85 57.96 -30.02
CA THR A 441 9.29 58.22 -31.41
C THR A 441 8.48 59.34 -32.03
N LYS A 442 7.14 59.29 -31.90
CA LYS A 442 6.24 60.32 -32.43
C LYS A 442 6.47 61.69 -31.78
N ARG A 443 6.61 61.74 -30.44
CA ARG A 443 6.85 62.99 -29.70
C ARG A 443 8.17 63.65 -30.07
N SER A 444 9.20 62.87 -30.39
CA SER A 444 10.51 63.39 -30.81
C SER A 444 10.59 63.72 -32.31
N GLY A 445 9.52 63.51 -33.09
CA GLY A 445 9.51 63.80 -34.52
C GLY A 445 10.50 62.96 -35.34
N LEU A 446 10.93 61.81 -34.82
CA LEU A 446 11.87 60.91 -35.49
C LEU A 446 11.13 59.98 -36.46
N PRO A 447 11.65 59.75 -37.67
CA PRO A 447 11.15 58.71 -38.55
C PRO A 447 11.39 57.30 -37.96
N VAL A 448 10.59 56.33 -38.41
CA VAL A 448 10.70 54.94 -37.97
C VAL A 448 11.78 54.23 -38.80
N TRP A 449 13.00 54.17 -38.26
CA TRP A 449 14.14 53.53 -38.93
C TRP A 449 14.42 52.10 -38.44
N LYS A 450 14.00 51.75 -37.21
CA LYS A 450 14.22 50.43 -36.60
C LYS A 450 15.68 50.00 -36.77
N ASN A 451 15.93 48.80 -37.32
CA ASN A 451 17.27 48.30 -37.63
C ASN A 451 17.67 48.43 -39.11
N SER A 452 17.16 49.44 -39.82
CA SER A 452 17.49 49.66 -41.22
C SER A 452 18.98 49.99 -41.38
N SER A 453 19.70 49.15 -42.11
CA SER A 453 21.09 49.41 -42.52
C SER A 453 21.21 50.65 -43.40
N LEU A 454 20.20 50.91 -44.23
CA LEU A 454 20.12 52.11 -45.07
C LEU A 454 20.05 53.38 -44.22
N ALA A 455 19.34 53.37 -43.09
CA ALA A 455 19.28 54.54 -42.21
C ALA A 455 20.66 54.89 -41.65
N VAL A 456 21.52 53.90 -41.40
CA VAL A 456 22.91 54.11 -40.94
C VAL A 456 23.78 54.69 -42.06
N LEU A 457 23.62 54.19 -43.30
CA LEU A 457 24.39 54.65 -44.45
C LEU A 457 24.01 56.07 -44.88
N PHE A 458 22.72 56.41 -44.90
CA PHE A 458 22.24 57.74 -45.31
C PHE A 458 22.40 58.80 -44.22
N HIS A 459 22.43 58.42 -42.94
CA HIS A 459 22.53 59.34 -41.80
C HIS A 459 23.84 59.18 -41.01
N GLY A 460 24.86 58.57 -41.62
CA GLY A 460 26.14 58.22 -41.00
C GLY A 460 26.97 59.41 -40.50
N LEU A 461 28.10 59.10 -39.85
CA LEU A 461 29.04 60.07 -39.26
C LEU A 461 29.45 61.13 -40.28
N GLY A 462 28.98 62.36 -40.10
CA GLY A 462 29.43 63.50 -40.89
C GLY A 462 30.92 63.78 -40.64
N SER A 463 31.68 64.05 -41.69
CA SER A 463 33.08 64.47 -41.60
C SER A 463 33.20 65.76 -40.79
N ASP A 464 34.07 65.80 -39.77
CA ASP A 464 34.33 67.02 -39.00
C ASP A 464 34.85 68.12 -39.93
N PRO A 465 34.25 69.32 -39.96
CA PRO A 465 34.68 70.42 -40.83
C PRO A 465 36.05 71.04 -40.51
N GLY A 466 36.83 70.46 -39.60
CA GLY A 466 38.15 70.94 -39.18
C GLY A 466 39.24 69.87 -39.14
N ALA A 467 38.94 68.63 -39.56
CA ALA A 467 39.96 67.62 -39.76
C ALA A 467 40.53 67.80 -41.17
N ASP A 468 41.62 68.55 -41.25
CA ASP A 468 42.48 68.62 -42.43
C ASP A 468 42.74 67.22 -42.98
N GLY A 469 42.79 67.09 -44.30
CA GLY A 469 42.78 65.83 -45.05
C GLY A 469 44.01 64.95 -44.80
N GLY A 470 44.09 64.37 -43.60
CA GLY A 470 45.00 63.30 -43.22
C GLY A 470 44.29 61.97 -43.34
N ASP A 471 44.78 61.15 -44.26
CA ASP A 471 44.47 59.75 -44.51
C ASP A 471 43.90 58.98 -43.28
N LEU A 472 42.57 58.87 -43.21
CA LEU A 472 41.87 58.04 -42.22
C LEU A 472 41.50 56.65 -42.76
N SER A 473 42.07 56.28 -43.91
CA SER A 473 41.89 54.98 -44.58
C SER A 473 43.02 53.97 -44.31
N GLY A 474 44.00 54.34 -43.48
CA GLY A 474 45.05 53.44 -43.02
C GLY A 474 44.63 52.59 -41.82
N HIS A 475 44.41 51.29 -42.03
CA HIS A 475 44.38 50.23 -41.01
C HIS A 475 43.30 50.31 -39.92
N ARG A 476 42.04 50.04 -40.27
CA ARG A 476 41.04 49.54 -39.30
C ARG A 476 40.59 48.14 -39.72
N SER A 477 41.43 47.15 -39.46
CA SER A 477 41.16 45.76 -39.88
C SER A 477 40.45 44.95 -38.81
N ARG A 478 40.48 45.36 -37.53
CA ARG A 478 39.89 44.63 -36.40
C ARG A 478 38.73 45.38 -35.74
N ALA A 479 37.65 44.65 -35.48
CA ALA A 479 36.47 45.16 -34.76
C ALA A 479 36.81 45.72 -33.36
N SER A 480 37.80 45.15 -32.68
CA SER A 480 38.26 45.62 -31.36
C SER A 480 38.86 47.02 -31.38
N GLU A 481 39.55 47.41 -32.47
CA GLU A 481 40.15 48.73 -32.63
C GLU A 481 39.08 49.80 -32.89
N MET A 482 38.07 49.45 -33.71
CA MET A 482 36.91 50.31 -33.96
C MET A 482 36.09 50.56 -32.69
N ASN A 483 35.91 49.54 -31.84
CA ASN A 483 35.21 49.69 -30.57
C ASN A 483 35.95 50.59 -29.57
N ARG A 484 37.28 50.44 -29.46
CA ARG A 484 38.09 51.26 -28.55
C ARG A 484 38.07 52.75 -28.92
N GLU A 485 38.00 53.06 -30.21
CA GLU A 485 37.90 54.43 -30.69
C GLU A 485 36.46 54.98 -30.58
N ALA A 486 35.46 54.12 -30.77
CA ALA A 486 34.05 54.48 -30.61
C ALA A 486 33.69 54.87 -29.16
N ASP A 487 34.40 54.32 -28.16
CA ASP A 487 34.25 54.72 -26.76
C ASP A 487 34.67 56.19 -26.50
N GLY A 488 35.64 56.70 -27.26
CA GLY A 488 36.14 58.08 -27.14
C GLY A 488 35.40 59.11 -28.01
N ARG A 489 34.58 58.67 -28.97
CA ARG A 489 33.86 59.55 -29.91
C ARG A 489 32.44 59.80 -29.42
N THR A 490 32.14 61.05 -29.10
CA THR A 490 30.78 61.50 -28.74
C THR A 490 30.03 61.96 -29.99
N VAL A 491 28.87 61.38 -30.23
CA VAL A 491 28.02 61.64 -31.39
C VAL A 491 26.60 62.01 -30.98
N MET A 492 25.95 62.83 -31.81
CA MET A 492 24.56 63.25 -31.63
C MET A 492 23.86 63.28 -32.99
N LEU A 493 22.60 62.87 -33.00
CA LEU A 493 21.70 62.96 -34.12
C LEU A 493 21.09 64.37 -34.18
N ARG A 494 21.44 65.14 -35.21
CA ARG A 494 20.93 66.49 -35.44
C ARG A 494 20.09 66.55 -36.72
N ARG A 495 19.09 67.43 -36.73
CA ARG A 495 18.27 67.72 -37.91
C ARG A 495 18.85 68.94 -38.62
N GLY A 496 19.37 68.75 -39.83
CA GLY A 496 19.86 69.82 -40.71
C GLY A 496 18.96 70.02 -41.94
N GLU A 497 19.35 70.95 -42.83
CA GLU A 497 18.59 71.29 -44.06
C GLU A 497 18.46 70.11 -45.04
N GLY A 498 19.41 69.16 -45.02
CA GLY A 498 19.40 67.94 -45.82
C GLY A 498 18.85 66.69 -45.11
N GLY A 499 18.17 66.85 -43.96
CA GLY A 499 17.65 65.74 -43.16
C GLY A 499 18.43 65.46 -41.87
N TRP A 500 18.18 64.32 -41.25
CA TRP A 500 18.87 63.91 -40.02
C TRP A 500 20.30 63.45 -40.33
N LYS A 501 21.28 63.79 -39.49
CA LYS A 501 22.65 63.30 -39.60
C LYS A 501 23.25 63.03 -38.22
N LEU A 502 24.03 61.96 -38.11
CA LEU A 502 24.81 61.66 -36.92
C LEU A 502 26.14 62.42 -37.02
N GLY A 503 26.36 63.42 -36.16
CA GLY A 503 27.55 64.28 -36.18
C GLY A 503 28.29 64.28 -34.85
N SER A 504 29.48 64.88 -34.80
CA SER A 504 30.22 65.08 -33.55
C SER A 504 29.41 65.94 -32.58
N GLY A 505 29.27 65.46 -31.34
CA GLY A 505 28.57 66.17 -30.27
C GLY A 505 29.56 67.02 -29.48
N SER A 506 29.69 68.31 -29.79
CA SER A 506 30.35 69.25 -28.89
C SER A 506 29.40 69.59 -27.72
N LEU A 507 29.96 69.66 -26.51
CA LEU A 507 29.26 70.07 -25.27
C LEU A 507 28.59 71.44 -25.40
#